data_AF-A0A1B7Z8Z5-F1
#
_entry.id   AF-A0A1B7Z8Z5-F1
#
_cell.length_a   1.000
_cell.length_b   1.000
_cell.length_c   1.000
_cell.angle_alpha   90.00
_cell.angle_beta   90.00
_cell.angle_gamma   90.00
#
_symmetry.space_group_name_H-M   'P 1'
#
loop_
_entity.id
_entity.type
_entity.pdbx_description
1 polymer ?
#
loop_
_entity_poly.entity_id
_entity_poly.type
_entity_poly.pdbx_seq_one_letter_code
_entity_poly.pdbx_strand_id
1 'polypeptide(L)'
;MRLLKNVLLNLKLNTSVINMWSIVILLIVLNSCQNSKELNTKTKSESLGPKNGALLIGGGGMTDEMWQVFYELAGNESANLVILPTAFDEESINYDPEFKILRRQFTARGFKNIQFIHTRDRLTANSDDFIKPLKTATAVWLTGGRQWRVADTYLNTKTETELKKVLERGGIIGGHSAGASIQGSYLARGGRGLNDNYNVISNPEVGFGFVTNSAFDQHLFERNRQYDMFNLLKIRPELLGIGLDENTAILVQGNEFEVIGNKYVAIYDGTFWSNYFNEIDTLETGKDKFYVLKNGEKYNLKERRVQRNKFLKPIEISLKKQREYVGNYLFEKSKVFWNNIIIENDTMKYQVVRRNITNEPIPIFAYSNDVFFDIDAELWFHFHRDSLGVIVGFDKKTHQFIDGKNLRFNSTDE
;
A
#
# COMPACT_ATOMS: atom_id res chain seq x y z
N MET A 1 -12.01 -26.07 -80.00
CA MET A 1 -12.80 -26.40 -81.20
C MET A 1 -14.07 -27.10 -80.74
N ARG A 2 -15.13 -26.40 -80.36
CA ARG A 2 -16.36 -26.11 -81.15
C ARG A 2 -17.43 -25.83 -80.06
N LEU A 3 -18.40 -24.94 -80.16
CA LEU A 3 -18.84 -24.00 -81.20
C LEU A 3 -19.79 -23.00 -80.51
N LEU A 4 -19.54 -21.72 -80.76
CA LEU A 4 -20.41 -20.52 -80.86
C LEU A 4 -21.86 -20.58 -80.31
N LYS A 5 -22.28 -19.70 -79.41
CA LYS A 5 -22.49 -18.22 -79.46
C LYS A 5 -23.90 -17.81 -79.96
N ASN A 6 -24.51 -16.95 -79.12
CA ASN A 6 -25.26 -15.72 -79.48
C ASN A 6 -26.72 -15.86 -79.93
N VAL A 7 -27.64 -14.91 -79.71
CA VAL A 7 -27.71 -13.64 -78.96
C VAL A 7 -29.20 -13.21 -78.94
N LEU A 8 -29.57 -12.54 -77.85
CA LEU A 8 -30.73 -11.68 -77.55
C LEU A 8 -31.86 -11.46 -78.58
N LEU A 9 -33.09 -11.56 -78.06
CA LEU A 9 -34.23 -10.72 -78.44
C LEU A 9 -34.60 -9.80 -77.26
N ASN A 10 -35.01 -8.58 -77.57
CA ASN A 10 -35.20 -7.48 -76.63
C ASN A 10 -36.68 -7.01 -76.64
N LEU A 11 -37.17 -6.58 -75.47
CA LEU A 11 -38.19 -5.52 -75.23
C LEU A 11 -39.69 -5.77 -75.52
N LYS A 12 -40.54 -5.85 -74.47
CA LYS A 12 -41.31 -4.71 -73.89
C LYS A 12 -42.43 -5.09 -72.89
N LEU A 13 -42.41 -4.40 -71.73
CA LEU A 13 -43.54 -3.83 -70.93
C LEU A 13 -44.53 -4.79 -70.21
N ASN A 14 -45.03 -4.58 -68.98
CA ASN A 14 -44.92 -3.52 -67.97
C ASN A 14 -45.50 -4.04 -66.62
N THR A 15 -45.05 -3.44 -65.50
CA THR A 15 -45.75 -3.27 -64.19
C THR A 15 -46.31 -4.47 -63.41
N SER A 16 -45.60 -4.89 -62.35
CA SER A 16 -45.98 -4.70 -60.93
C SER A 16 -45.29 -5.75 -60.03
N VAL A 17 -44.92 -5.32 -58.82
CA VAL A 17 -44.43 -6.16 -57.70
C VAL A 17 -42.98 -6.63 -57.78
N ILE A 18 -42.04 -5.69 -57.83
CA ILE A 18 -40.70 -5.89 -57.25
C ILE A 18 -40.37 -4.63 -56.45
N ASN A 19 -40.52 -4.69 -55.12
CA ASN A 19 -39.74 -3.91 -54.15
C ASN A 19 -40.40 -4.00 -52.76
N MET A 20 -40.11 -5.07 -52.01
CA MET A 20 -40.17 -4.97 -50.54
C MET A 20 -39.41 -6.04 -49.75
N TRP A 21 -38.55 -6.85 -50.38
CA TRP A 21 -37.86 -7.95 -49.67
C TRP A 21 -36.37 -8.11 -49.98
N SER A 22 -35.75 -7.11 -50.64
CA SER A 22 -34.30 -7.13 -50.90
C SER A 22 -33.55 -5.93 -50.32
N ILE A 23 -34.26 -4.93 -49.78
CA ILE A 23 -33.65 -3.79 -49.06
C ILE A 23 -33.59 -4.05 -47.55
N VAL A 24 -34.43 -4.93 -47.00
CA VAL A 24 -34.44 -5.24 -45.56
C VAL A 24 -33.28 -6.18 -45.16
N ILE A 25 -32.76 -6.99 -46.08
CA ILE A 25 -31.64 -7.91 -45.77
C ILE A 25 -30.27 -7.21 -45.92
N LEU A 26 -30.17 -6.13 -46.69
CA LEU A 26 -28.94 -5.32 -46.79
C LEU A 26 -28.78 -4.32 -45.63
N LEU A 27 -29.85 -4.00 -44.89
CA LEU A 27 -29.82 -3.16 -43.68
C LEU A 27 -29.58 -3.95 -42.39
N ILE A 28 -29.72 -5.28 -42.42
CA ILE A 28 -29.43 -6.15 -41.27
C ILE A 28 -27.95 -6.58 -41.22
N VAL A 29 -27.24 -6.55 -42.35
CA VAL A 29 -25.79 -6.87 -42.38
C VAL A 29 -24.90 -5.64 -42.12
N LEU A 30 -25.45 -4.42 -42.18
CA LEU A 30 -24.72 -3.18 -41.84
C LEU A 30 -24.84 -2.75 -40.36
N ASN A 31 -25.60 -3.48 -39.53
CA ASN A 31 -25.65 -3.26 -38.07
C ASN A 31 -24.78 -4.25 -37.26
N SER A 32 -24.10 -5.21 -37.90
CA SER A 32 -23.20 -6.15 -37.21
C SER A 32 -21.72 -5.75 -37.25
N CYS A 33 -21.40 -4.54 -37.71
CA CYS A 33 -20.09 -3.92 -37.57
C CYS A 33 -20.18 -2.58 -36.84
N GLN A 34 -21.03 -2.48 -35.80
CA GLN A 34 -20.68 -1.59 -34.70
C GLN A 34 -19.56 -2.29 -33.93
N ASN A 35 -18.34 -1.79 -34.14
CA ASN A 35 -17.20 -1.99 -33.27
C ASN A 35 -17.65 -1.98 -31.80
N SER A 36 -17.87 -3.16 -31.22
CA SER A 36 -17.48 -3.36 -29.84
C SER A 36 -15.96 -3.19 -29.85
N LYS A 37 -15.51 -1.95 -29.68
CA LYS A 37 -14.34 -1.72 -28.86
C LYS A 37 -14.70 -2.36 -27.53
N GLU A 38 -14.46 -3.67 -27.39
CA GLU A 38 -14.04 -4.19 -26.12
C GLU A 38 -12.88 -3.28 -25.75
N LEU A 39 -13.17 -2.31 -24.87
CA LEU A 39 -12.14 -1.79 -24.00
C LEU A 39 -11.62 -3.06 -23.34
N ASN A 40 -10.53 -3.57 -23.89
CA ASN A 40 -9.63 -4.45 -23.20
C ASN A 40 -9.14 -3.56 -22.04
N THR A 41 -9.95 -3.47 -20.98
CA THR A 41 -9.56 -2.90 -19.70
C THR A 41 -8.45 -3.84 -19.27
N LYS A 42 -7.22 -3.52 -19.69
CA LYS A 42 -6.02 -4.10 -19.12
C LYS A 42 -6.21 -3.89 -17.63
N THR A 43 -6.60 -4.96 -16.93
CA THR A 43 -6.78 -4.94 -15.49
C THR A 43 -5.44 -4.43 -14.96
N LYS A 44 -5.47 -3.27 -14.30
CA LYS A 44 -4.26 -2.66 -13.73
C LYS A 44 -3.59 -3.76 -12.91
N SER A 45 -2.31 -4.04 -13.17
CA SER A 45 -1.60 -5.06 -12.40
C SER A 45 -1.75 -4.72 -10.93
N GLU A 46 -2.22 -5.66 -10.11
CA GLU A 46 -2.37 -5.41 -8.68
C GLU A 46 -0.98 -5.44 -8.02
N SER A 47 -0.77 -4.59 -7.01
CA SER A 47 0.35 -4.77 -6.08
C SER A 47 -0.21 -5.31 -4.78
N LEU A 48 0.37 -6.39 -4.28
CA LEU A 48 -0.06 -7.03 -3.03
C LEU A 48 1.09 -6.99 -2.04
N GLY A 49 0.82 -6.56 -0.81
CA GLY A 49 1.77 -6.69 0.29
C GLY A 49 1.66 -8.06 0.96
N PRO A 50 2.30 -8.25 2.12
CA PRO A 50 2.32 -9.55 2.79
C PRO A 50 0.95 -9.86 3.42
N LYS A 51 0.53 -11.12 3.35
CA LYS A 51 -0.76 -11.55 3.94
C LYS A 51 -0.81 -11.37 5.46
N ASN A 52 0.30 -11.63 6.13
CA ASN A 52 0.49 -11.49 7.58
C ASN A 52 1.78 -10.70 7.84
N GLY A 53 1.92 -10.18 9.06
CA GLY A 53 3.12 -9.45 9.46
C GLY A 53 3.20 -8.05 8.86
N ALA A 54 4.38 -7.45 8.94
CA ALA A 54 4.60 -6.07 8.52
C ALA A 54 5.93 -5.88 7.79
N LEU A 55 5.99 -4.86 6.93
CA LEU A 55 7.22 -4.38 6.31
C LEU A 55 7.46 -2.93 6.71
N LEU A 56 8.67 -2.58 7.13
CA LEU A 56 9.08 -1.19 7.25
C LEU A 56 10.14 -0.89 6.18
N ILE A 57 9.80 -0.02 5.23
CA ILE A 57 10.59 0.21 4.02
C ILE A 57 11.03 1.69 4.00
N GLY A 58 12.26 1.96 4.41
CA GLY A 58 12.81 3.32 4.60
C GLY A 58 13.70 3.82 3.45
N GLY A 59 13.52 5.09 3.06
CA GLY A 59 14.27 5.70 1.97
C GLY A 59 15.76 5.96 2.25
N GLY A 60 16.20 5.85 3.51
CA GLY A 60 17.56 6.18 3.95
C GLY A 60 17.51 7.09 5.17
N GLY A 61 18.38 6.90 6.15
CA GLY A 61 18.13 7.48 7.47
C GLY A 61 16.86 6.92 8.11
N MET A 62 16.73 7.07 9.43
CA MET A 62 15.60 6.54 10.20
C MET A 62 15.31 7.49 11.35
N THR A 63 14.08 7.97 11.45
CA THR A 63 13.63 8.81 12.58
C THR A 63 13.36 7.97 13.82
N ASP A 64 13.25 8.62 14.98
CA ASP A 64 12.88 7.95 16.24
C ASP A 64 11.49 7.32 16.15
N GLU A 65 10.53 8.00 15.50
CA GLU A 65 9.18 7.46 15.23
C GLU A 65 9.25 6.15 14.45
N MET A 66 10.03 6.09 13.37
CA MET A 66 10.17 4.89 12.56
C MET A 66 10.85 3.74 13.35
N TRP A 67 11.83 4.06 14.19
CA TRP A 67 12.47 3.07 15.07
C TRP A 67 11.50 2.54 16.13
N GLN A 68 10.70 3.41 16.73
CA GLN A 68 9.71 3.04 17.73
C GLN A 68 8.68 2.08 17.14
N VAL A 69 8.14 2.39 15.95
CA VAL A 69 7.21 1.52 15.22
C VAL A 69 7.83 0.15 14.92
N PHE A 70 9.08 0.11 14.46
CA PHE A 70 9.77 -1.15 14.21
C PHE A 70 9.92 -1.98 15.50
N TYR A 71 10.32 -1.33 16.60
CA TYR A 71 10.54 -1.97 17.89
C TYR A 71 9.25 -2.54 18.50
N GLU A 72 8.16 -1.79 18.44
CA GLU A 72 6.85 -2.24 18.92
C GLU A 72 6.35 -3.46 18.14
N LEU A 73 6.36 -3.39 16.81
CA LEU A 73 5.94 -4.49 15.94
C LEU A 73 6.89 -5.69 15.98
N ALA A 74 8.14 -5.49 16.38
CA ALA A 74 9.09 -6.57 16.62
C ALA A 74 8.79 -7.40 17.88
N GLY A 75 7.93 -6.89 18.77
CA GLY A 75 7.64 -7.51 20.07
C GLY A 75 8.36 -6.84 21.25
N ASN A 76 8.78 -5.59 21.11
CA ASN A 76 9.47 -4.80 22.14
C ASN A 76 10.71 -5.55 22.69
N GLU A 77 10.88 -5.58 24.02
CA GLU A 77 12.03 -6.24 24.66
C GLU A 77 12.08 -7.76 24.42
N SER A 78 10.93 -8.37 24.09
CA SER A 78 10.81 -9.81 23.80
C SER A 78 11.14 -10.14 22.33
N ALA A 79 11.51 -9.14 21.53
CA ALA A 79 11.84 -9.33 20.13
C ALA A 79 13.06 -10.25 19.96
N ASN A 80 12.92 -11.25 19.09
CA ASN A 80 14.03 -12.02 18.55
C ASN A 80 14.47 -11.36 17.24
N LEU A 81 15.42 -10.42 17.34
CA LEU A 81 15.88 -9.63 16.20
C LEU A 81 17.04 -10.33 15.48
N VAL A 82 16.88 -10.53 14.16
CA VAL A 82 17.96 -10.98 13.28
C VAL A 82 18.34 -9.87 12.30
N ILE A 83 19.63 -9.54 12.22
CA ILE A 83 20.13 -8.46 11.36
C ILE A 83 20.98 -9.07 10.24
N LEU A 84 20.71 -8.65 9.00
CA LEU A 84 21.43 -9.06 7.80
C LEU A 84 22.26 -7.86 7.29
N PRO A 85 23.56 -7.75 7.68
CA PRO A 85 24.46 -6.68 7.24
C PRO A 85 24.98 -6.89 5.81
N THR A 86 24.33 -7.74 5.02
CA THR A 86 24.86 -8.27 3.76
C THR A 86 24.95 -7.21 2.66
N ALA A 87 24.26 -6.08 2.79
CA ALA A 87 24.40 -4.98 1.83
C ALA A 87 25.74 -4.23 1.99
N PHE A 88 26.41 -4.31 3.14
CA PHE A 88 27.70 -3.66 3.40
C PHE A 88 28.79 -4.11 2.42
N ASP A 89 29.82 -3.29 2.24
CA ASP A 89 31.04 -3.69 1.54
C ASP A 89 32.02 -4.41 2.47
N GLU A 90 33.04 -5.01 1.88
CA GLU A 90 34.05 -5.78 2.59
C GLU A 90 34.86 -4.88 3.54
N GLU A 91 35.08 -3.62 3.19
CA GLU A 91 35.76 -2.66 4.09
C GLU A 91 34.96 -2.44 5.37
N SER A 92 33.65 -2.20 5.25
CA SER A 92 32.74 -2.03 6.40
C SER A 92 32.65 -3.29 7.26
N ILE A 93 32.61 -4.48 6.63
CA ILE A 93 32.59 -5.76 7.35
C ILE A 93 33.91 -6.00 8.07
N ASN A 94 35.05 -5.75 7.42
CA ASN A 94 36.37 -5.95 8.01
C ASN A 94 36.68 -4.93 9.11
N TYR A 95 36.10 -3.73 9.04
CA TYR A 95 36.24 -2.70 10.06
C TYR A 95 35.56 -3.08 11.39
N ASP A 96 34.40 -3.74 11.33
CA ASP A 96 33.65 -4.21 12.51
C ASP A 96 33.05 -5.61 12.28
N PRO A 97 33.88 -6.67 12.28
CA PRO A 97 33.46 -8.02 11.88
C PRO A 97 32.48 -8.67 12.87
N GLU A 98 32.42 -8.16 14.10
CA GLU A 98 31.45 -8.56 15.13
C GLU A 98 30.20 -7.66 15.15
N PHE A 99 30.14 -6.64 14.28
CA PHE A 99 29.07 -5.66 14.18
C PHE A 99 28.76 -4.97 15.53
N LYS A 100 29.78 -4.67 16.35
CA LYS A 100 29.66 -4.04 17.67
C LYS A 100 28.99 -2.67 17.60
N ILE A 101 29.30 -1.87 16.58
CA ILE A 101 28.72 -0.54 16.38
C ILE A 101 27.22 -0.67 16.11
N LEU A 102 26.85 -1.54 15.17
CA LEU A 102 25.45 -1.77 14.83
C LEU A 102 24.69 -2.39 16.00
N ARG A 103 25.30 -3.34 16.74
CA ARG A 103 24.72 -3.91 17.96
C ARG A 103 24.41 -2.84 18.99
N ARG A 104 25.33 -1.90 19.27
CA ARG A 104 25.10 -0.79 20.20
C ARG A 104 23.91 0.07 19.78
N GLN A 105 23.75 0.34 18.48
CA GLN A 105 22.61 1.09 17.96
C GLN A 105 21.28 0.39 18.25
N PHE A 106 21.18 -0.92 18.01
CA PHE A 106 19.95 -1.67 18.28
C PHE A 106 19.70 -1.86 19.78
N THR A 107 20.74 -2.11 20.59
CA THR A 107 20.60 -2.20 22.05
C THR A 107 20.14 -0.88 22.66
N ALA A 108 20.64 0.27 22.17
CA ALA A 108 20.19 1.59 22.61
C ALA A 108 18.70 1.87 22.30
N ARG A 109 18.10 1.10 21.38
CA ARG A 109 16.67 1.15 21.02
C ARG A 109 15.82 0.14 21.80
N GLY A 110 16.40 -0.56 22.77
CA GLY A 110 15.68 -1.49 23.66
C GLY A 110 15.76 -2.97 23.26
N PHE A 111 16.35 -3.32 22.12
CA PHE A 111 16.48 -4.72 21.71
C PHE A 111 17.47 -5.49 22.60
N LYS A 112 17.00 -6.59 23.20
CA LYS A 112 17.78 -7.45 24.09
C LYS A 112 18.35 -8.69 23.39
N ASN A 113 17.56 -9.36 22.54
CA ASN A 113 18.00 -10.54 21.80
C ASN A 113 18.32 -10.19 20.34
N ILE A 114 19.61 -10.01 20.03
CA ILE A 114 20.09 -9.58 18.72
C ILE A 114 21.09 -10.60 18.17
N GLN A 115 20.79 -11.15 16.99
CA GLN A 115 21.67 -12.03 16.23
C GLN A 115 22.04 -11.40 14.88
N PHE A 116 23.30 -11.54 14.48
CA PHE A 116 23.76 -11.13 13.15
C PHE A 116 24.02 -12.40 12.34
N ILE A 117 23.50 -12.44 11.12
CA ILE A 117 23.84 -13.50 10.16
C ILE A 117 24.26 -12.85 8.84
N HIS A 118 25.40 -13.29 8.32
CA HIS A 118 25.97 -12.78 7.09
C HIS A 118 26.77 -13.87 6.36
N THR A 119 26.62 -13.92 5.05
CA THR A 119 27.51 -14.66 4.16
C THR A 119 27.52 -13.99 2.78
N ARG A 120 28.52 -14.33 1.97
CA ARG A 120 28.58 -14.07 0.52
C ARG A 120 28.40 -15.33 -0.31
N ASP A 121 28.39 -16.48 0.34
CA ASP A 121 28.28 -17.78 -0.29
C ASP A 121 26.82 -18.25 -0.31
N ARG A 122 26.31 -18.52 -1.51
CA ARG A 122 24.93 -18.99 -1.71
C ARG A 122 24.69 -20.36 -1.11
N LEU A 123 25.70 -21.24 -1.07
CA LEU A 123 25.54 -22.56 -0.45
C LEU A 123 25.32 -22.44 1.05
N THR A 124 26.13 -21.60 1.71
CA THR A 124 25.95 -21.23 3.11
C THR A 124 24.59 -20.61 3.35
N ALA A 125 24.17 -19.64 2.52
CA ALA A 125 22.85 -19.01 2.61
C ALA A 125 21.68 -19.99 2.42
N ASN A 126 21.93 -21.15 1.82
CA ASN A 126 20.96 -22.22 1.60
C ASN A 126 21.07 -23.38 2.60
N SER A 127 21.92 -23.25 3.62
CA SER A 127 22.14 -24.26 4.65
C SER A 127 21.18 -24.11 5.83
N ASP A 128 20.85 -25.22 6.50
CA ASP A 128 19.95 -25.22 7.66
C ASP A 128 20.54 -24.50 8.89
N ASP A 129 21.87 -24.51 9.03
CA ASP A 129 22.57 -23.84 10.12
C ASP A 129 22.48 -22.32 9.97
N PHE A 130 22.70 -21.80 8.76
CA PHE A 130 22.65 -20.37 8.49
C PHE A 130 21.26 -19.77 8.75
N ILE A 131 20.20 -20.48 8.35
CA ILE A 131 18.83 -19.99 8.51
C ILE A 131 18.24 -20.24 9.91
N LYS A 132 18.95 -20.96 10.79
CA LYS A 132 18.45 -21.35 12.11
C LYS A 132 17.91 -20.15 12.94
N PRO A 133 18.58 -18.99 12.98
CA PRO A 133 18.05 -17.81 13.68
C PRO A 133 16.72 -17.30 13.13
N LEU A 134 16.49 -17.41 11.82
CA LEU A 134 15.29 -16.90 11.15
C LEU A 134 14.04 -17.70 11.50
N LYS A 135 14.19 -18.97 11.92
CA LYS A 135 13.07 -19.86 12.25
C LYS A 135 12.26 -19.37 13.45
N THR A 136 12.89 -18.65 14.38
CA THR A 136 12.25 -18.11 15.60
C THR A 136 12.29 -16.58 15.66
N ALA A 137 12.75 -15.92 14.61
CA ALA A 137 12.79 -14.47 14.53
C ALA A 137 11.38 -13.89 14.53
N THR A 138 11.19 -12.86 15.35
CA THR A 138 9.99 -11.99 15.34
C THR A 138 10.23 -10.72 14.53
N ALA A 139 11.50 -10.35 14.34
CA ALA A 139 11.90 -9.23 13.52
C ALA A 139 13.17 -9.50 12.73
N VAL A 140 13.23 -8.96 11.52
CA VAL A 140 14.43 -8.96 10.69
C VAL A 140 14.77 -7.54 10.25
N TRP A 141 16.06 -7.19 10.29
CA TRP A 141 16.55 -5.93 9.75
C TRP A 141 17.50 -6.14 8.55
N LEU A 142 17.17 -5.50 7.43
CA LEU A 142 17.97 -5.45 6.21
C LEU A 142 18.70 -4.11 6.15
N THR A 143 20.02 -4.16 6.24
CA THR A 143 20.88 -2.96 6.25
C THR A 143 20.96 -2.25 4.89
N GLY A 144 21.36 -0.97 4.92
CA GLY A 144 21.75 -0.22 3.73
C GLY A 144 23.09 -0.68 3.13
N GLY A 145 23.42 -0.18 1.94
CA GLY A 145 24.61 -0.57 1.19
C GLY A 145 24.25 -0.84 -0.27
N ARG A 146 24.56 -2.04 -0.77
CA ARG A 146 24.31 -2.45 -2.15
C ARG A 146 23.32 -3.61 -2.23
N GLN A 147 22.14 -3.36 -2.78
CA GLN A 147 21.01 -4.31 -2.79
C GLN A 147 21.30 -5.58 -3.62
N TRP A 148 22.09 -5.50 -4.69
CA TRP A 148 22.46 -6.70 -5.46
C TRP A 148 23.27 -7.69 -4.65
N ARG A 149 24.04 -7.25 -3.64
CA ARG A 149 24.75 -8.16 -2.75
C ARG A 149 23.79 -9.03 -1.95
N VAL A 150 22.65 -8.48 -1.55
CA VAL A 150 21.58 -9.22 -0.88
C VAL A 150 20.87 -10.14 -1.88
N ALA A 151 20.55 -9.63 -3.07
CA ALA A 151 19.90 -10.39 -4.13
C ALA A 151 20.73 -11.61 -4.58
N ASP A 152 22.00 -11.39 -4.92
CA ASP A 152 22.94 -12.41 -5.37
C ASP A 152 23.13 -13.52 -4.32
N THR A 153 23.05 -13.17 -3.03
CA THR A 153 23.29 -14.13 -1.93
C THR A 153 22.02 -14.88 -1.56
N TYR A 154 20.88 -14.20 -1.44
CA TYR A 154 19.70 -14.74 -0.75
C TYR A 154 18.53 -15.12 -1.65
N LEU A 155 18.46 -14.61 -2.89
CA LEU A 155 17.38 -15.00 -3.79
C LEU A 155 17.45 -16.49 -4.14
N ASN A 156 16.27 -17.12 -4.14
CA ASN A 156 16.07 -18.53 -4.41
C ASN A 156 16.85 -19.44 -3.46
N THR A 157 17.00 -19.03 -2.19
CA THR A 157 17.59 -19.86 -1.14
C THR A 157 16.61 -20.08 0.01
N LYS A 158 16.97 -20.98 0.93
CA LYS A 158 16.27 -21.15 2.21
C LYS A 158 16.23 -19.84 3.01
N THR A 159 17.19 -18.93 2.86
CA THR A 159 17.15 -17.62 3.52
C THR A 159 15.92 -16.82 3.10
N GLU A 160 15.69 -16.63 1.79
CA GLU A 160 14.48 -15.96 1.29
C GLU A 160 13.20 -16.65 1.77
N THR A 161 13.20 -17.99 1.75
CA THR A 161 12.06 -18.79 2.22
C THR A 161 11.74 -18.51 3.69
N GLU A 162 12.76 -18.48 4.56
CA GLU A 162 12.55 -18.20 5.98
C GLU A 162 12.19 -16.73 6.25
N LEU A 163 12.68 -15.78 5.46
CA LEU A 163 12.22 -14.39 5.54
C LEU A 163 10.71 -14.29 5.26
N LYS A 164 10.20 -14.98 4.22
CA LYS A 164 8.75 -15.05 3.97
C LYS A 164 8.00 -15.67 5.15
N LYS A 165 8.55 -16.71 5.78
CA LYS A 165 7.96 -17.32 6.98
C LYS A 165 7.97 -16.41 8.21
N VAL A 166 8.91 -15.46 8.35
CA VAL A 166 8.85 -14.43 9.40
C VAL A 166 7.56 -13.64 9.27
N LEU A 167 7.23 -13.20 8.05
CA LEU A 167 5.99 -12.46 7.76
C LEU A 167 4.76 -13.35 7.97
N GLU A 168 4.78 -14.60 7.50
CA GLU A 168 3.66 -15.54 7.70
C GLU A 168 3.30 -15.74 9.18
N ARG A 169 4.29 -15.72 10.07
CA ARG A 169 4.12 -15.81 11.53
C ARG A 169 3.71 -14.49 12.20
N GLY A 170 3.54 -13.41 11.44
CA GLY A 170 3.16 -12.10 11.95
C GLY A 170 4.34 -11.21 12.37
N GLY A 171 5.58 -11.60 12.07
CA GLY A 171 6.77 -10.79 12.36
C GLY A 171 6.93 -9.59 11.42
N ILE A 172 7.91 -8.74 11.73
CA ILE A 172 8.23 -7.54 10.93
C ILE A 172 9.57 -7.68 10.20
N ILE A 173 9.63 -7.28 8.94
CA ILE A 173 10.88 -7.09 8.22
C ILE A 173 11.08 -5.60 7.95
N GLY A 174 12.15 -5.04 8.50
CA GLY A 174 12.52 -3.64 8.31
C GLY A 174 13.76 -3.53 7.42
N GLY A 175 13.90 -2.41 6.72
CA GLY A 175 15.13 -2.09 6.03
C GLY A 175 15.13 -0.69 5.45
N HIS A 176 16.32 -0.12 5.29
CA HIS A 176 16.51 1.20 4.71
C HIS A 176 17.48 1.17 3.53
N SER A 177 17.37 2.14 2.62
CA SER A 177 18.23 2.21 1.43
C SER A 177 18.21 0.88 0.66
N ALA A 178 19.35 0.22 0.44
CA ALA A 178 19.39 -1.10 -0.19
C ALA A 178 18.44 -2.14 0.45
N GLY A 179 18.27 -2.10 1.78
CA GLY A 179 17.35 -2.96 2.51
C GLY A 179 15.87 -2.61 2.29
N ALA A 180 15.55 -1.42 1.80
CA ALA A 180 14.22 -1.07 1.31
C ALA A 180 14.00 -1.59 -0.12
N SER A 181 14.94 -1.33 -1.04
CA SER A 181 14.81 -1.74 -2.45
C SER A 181 14.58 -3.24 -2.62
N ILE A 182 15.29 -4.08 -1.85
CA ILE A 182 15.21 -5.54 -1.97
C ILE A 182 13.85 -6.13 -1.57
N GLN A 183 12.99 -5.39 -0.86
CA GLN A 183 11.68 -5.88 -0.42
C GLN A 183 10.62 -5.84 -1.53
N GLY A 184 10.83 -5.07 -2.59
CA GLY A 184 9.96 -5.07 -3.78
C GLY A 184 10.17 -6.31 -4.63
N SER A 185 9.29 -6.53 -5.61
CA SER A 185 9.49 -7.58 -6.61
C SER A 185 10.55 -7.21 -7.64
N TYR A 186 10.73 -5.91 -7.88
CA TYR A 186 11.70 -5.37 -8.82
C TYR A 186 12.73 -4.46 -8.13
N LEU A 187 14.00 -4.68 -8.43
CA LEU A 187 15.11 -3.84 -7.99
C LEU A 187 15.33 -2.66 -8.94
N ALA A 188 14.79 -1.50 -8.57
CA ALA A 188 15.25 -0.25 -9.15
C ALA A 188 16.74 -0.09 -8.80
N ARG A 189 17.57 0.18 -9.81
CA ARG A 189 19.01 0.45 -9.65
C ARG A 189 19.81 -0.71 -9.05
N GLY A 190 19.49 -1.96 -9.40
CA GLY A 190 20.22 -3.15 -8.93
C GLY A 190 21.64 -3.35 -9.50
N GLY A 191 22.15 -2.44 -10.34
CA GLY A 191 23.40 -2.62 -11.09
C GLY A 191 24.67 -2.82 -10.28
N ARG A 192 25.70 -3.40 -10.89
CA ARG A 192 27.01 -3.61 -10.26
C ARG A 192 27.95 -2.47 -10.65
N GLY A 193 28.46 -1.70 -9.69
CA GLY A 193 29.45 -0.63 -9.95
C GLY A 193 28.88 0.79 -9.90
N LEU A 194 29.75 1.81 -9.83
CA LEU A 194 29.33 3.18 -9.53
C LEU A 194 28.32 3.72 -10.54
N ASN A 195 28.60 3.60 -11.84
CA ASN A 195 27.74 4.13 -12.92
C ASN A 195 26.46 3.32 -13.12
N ASP A 196 26.56 1.98 -13.06
CA ASP A 196 25.41 1.10 -13.30
C ASP A 196 24.34 1.18 -12.20
N ASN A 197 24.73 1.62 -11.01
CA ASN A 197 23.80 1.92 -9.91
C ASN A 197 23.06 3.24 -10.01
N TYR A 198 23.48 4.12 -10.92
CA TYR A 198 22.68 5.30 -11.25
C TYR A 198 21.63 4.95 -12.31
N ASN A 199 21.75 3.84 -13.03
CA ASN A 199 20.74 3.42 -14.00
C ASN A 199 19.54 2.78 -13.29
N VAL A 200 18.36 3.38 -13.45
CA VAL A 200 17.10 2.90 -12.84
C VAL A 200 16.74 1.47 -13.24
N ILE A 201 17.13 1.07 -14.46
CA ILE A 201 17.04 -0.31 -14.97
C ILE A 201 18.45 -0.88 -14.98
N SER A 202 18.64 -2.01 -14.31
CA SER A 202 19.93 -2.69 -14.21
C SER A 202 19.76 -4.11 -13.66
N ASN A 203 20.80 -4.94 -13.77
CA ASN A 203 20.80 -6.34 -13.33
C ASN A 203 21.60 -6.49 -12.03
N PRO A 204 21.09 -7.20 -10.99
CA PRO A 204 19.79 -7.89 -10.91
C PRO A 204 18.57 -6.97 -10.86
N GLU A 205 17.51 -7.42 -11.55
CA GLU A 205 16.20 -6.76 -11.59
C GLU A 205 15.24 -7.34 -10.53
N VAL A 206 15.53 -8.49 -9.94
CA VAL A 206 14.58 -9.21 -9.08
C VAL A 206 14.86 -8.92 -7.60
N GLY A 207 13.82 -8.61 -6.84
CA GLY A 207 13.86 -8.52 -5.38
C GLY A 207 13.08 -9.67 -4.72
N PHE A 208 12.93 -9.63 -3.39
CA PHE A 208 12.23 -10.69 -2.64
C PHE A 208 10.73 -10.76 -2.92
N GLY A 209 10.14 -9.68 -3.45
CA GLY A 209 8.71 -9.63 -3.77
C GLY A 209 7.80 -9.72 -2.55
N PHE A 210 8.22 -9.16 -1.40
CA PHE A 210 7.34 -9.04 -0.24
C PHE A 210 6.18 -8.07 -0.52
N VAL A 211 6.45 -7.05 -1.36
CA VAL A 211 5.41 -6.33 -2.10
C VAL A 211 5.53 -6.71 -3.56
N THR A 212 4.47 -7.28 -4.12
CA THR A 212 4.43 -7.75 -5.50
C THR A 212 4.17 -6.60 -6.48
N ASN A 213 4.67 -6.77 -7.71
CA ASN A 213 4.55 -5.80 -8.80
C ASN A 213 4.93 -4.38 -8.37
N SER A 214 6.05 -4.23 -7.64
CA SER A 214 6.52 -2.94 -7.14
C SER A 214 8.03 -2.76 -7.30
N ALA A 215 8.44 -1.49 -7.37
CA ALA A 215 9.83 -1.07 -7.35
C ALA A 215 10.01 0.10 -6.37
N PHE A 216 10.94 -0.06 -5.43
CA PHE A 216 11.28 0.99 -4.46
C PHE A 216 12.59 1.69 -4.86
N ASP A 217 12.54 3.02 -5.04
CA ASP A 217 13.71 3.87 -5.26
C ASP A 217 13.93 4.77 -4.03
N GLN A 218 15.13 4.73 -3.48
CA GLN A 218 15.48 5.26 -2.16
C GLN A 218 16.44 6.45 -2.30
N HIS A 219 16.43 7.34 -1.30
CA HIS A 219 17.05 8.67 -1.35
C HIS A 219 16.56 9.49 -2.55
N LEU A 220 15.26 9.41 -2.85
CA LEU A 220 14.72 9.86 -4.12
C LEU A 220 15.00 11.35 -4.39
N PHE A 221 14.59 12.22 -3.48
CA PHE A 221 14.72 13.67 -3.66
C PHE A 221 16.12 14.15 -3.30
N GLU A 222 16.77 13.57 -2.29
CA GLU A 222 18.17 13.84 -1.95
C GLU A 222 19.13 13.64 -3.13
N ARG A 223 18.79 12.75 -4.06
CA ARG A 223 19.60 12.46 -5.24
C ARG A 223 18.99 12.97 -6.55
N ASN A 224 17.92 13.76 -6.50
CA ASN A 224 17.21 14.31 -7.67
C ASN A 224 16.78 13.24 -8.70
N ARG A 225 16.28 12.10 -8.21
CA ARG A 225 16.01 10.89 -9.01
C ARG A 225 14.53 10.69 -9.38
N GLN A 226 13.65 11.58 -8.97
CA GLN A 226 12.19 11.44 -9.11
C GLN A 226 11.73 11.17 -10.56
N TYR A 227 12.39 11.74 -11.57
CA TYR A 227 11.97 11.54 -12.97
C TYR A 227 12.49 10.23 -13.59
N ASP A 228 13.51 9.60 -12.99
CA ASP A 228 14.07 8.37 -13.54
C ASP A 228 13.09 7.20 -13.48
N MET A 229 12.19 7.19 -12.48
CA MET A 229 11.20 6.11 -12.31
C MET A 229 10.31 5.97 -13.55
N PHE A 230 10.00 7.05 -14.27
CA PHE A 230 9.23 6.97 -15.52
C PHE A 230 9.95 6.17 -16.61
N ASN A 231 11.29 6.19 -16.64
CA ASN A 231 12.05 5.37 -17.60
C ASN A 231 11.85 3.88 -17.34
N LEU A 232 11.79 3.46 -16.07
CA LEU A 232 11.45 2.10 -15.69
C LEU A 232 10.01 1.76 -16.08
N LEU A 233 9.05 2.60 -15.68
CA LEU A 233 7.63 2.33 -15.90
C LEU A 233 7.20 2.36 -17.37
N LYS A 234 7.97 3.03 -18.24
CA LYS A 234 7.78 2.95 -19.69
C LYS A 234 8.02 1.54 -20.24
N ILE A 235 8.92 0.78 -19.61
CA ILE A 235 9.32 -0.57 -20.03
C ILE A 235 8.60 -1.65 -19.21
N ARG A 236 8.31 -1.34 -17.94
CA ARG A 236 7.61 -2.20 -16.97
C ARG A 236 6.35 -1.50 -16.42
N PRO A 237 5.34 -1.22 -17.27
CA PRO A 237 4.14 -0.48 -16.86
C PRO A 237 3.25 -1.24 -15.87
N GLU A 238 3.49 -2.53 -15.67
CA GLU A 238 2.86 -3.35 -14.66
C GLU A 238 3.34 -3.01 -13.24
N LEU A 239 4.50 -2.39 -13.06
CA LEU A 239 5.03 -2.07 -11.73
C LEU A 239 4.34 -0.85 -11.12
N LEU A 240 4.20 -0.86 -9.80
CA LEU A 240 3.97 0.32 -8.98
C LEU A 240 5.33 0.90 -8.60
N GLY A 241 5.65 2.10 -9.09
CA GLY A 241 6.84 2.81 -8.66
C GLY A 241 6.57 3.54 -7.34
N ILE A 242 7.47 3.38 -6.37
CA ILE A 242 7.40 4.06 -5.08
C ILE A 242 8.78 4.67 -4.79
N GLY A 243 8.84 5.99 -4.72
CA GLY A 243 10.04 6.72 -4.37
C GLY A 243 10.03 7.12 -2.90
N LEU A 244 11.03 6.72 -2.14
CA LEU A 244 11.15 6.95 -0.70
C LEU A 244 12.24 7.99 -0.44
N ASP A 245 11.89 9.07 0.23
CA ASP A 245 12.86 10.08 0.63
C ASP A 245 13.58 9.68 1.93
N GLU A 246 14.71 10.34 2.21
CA GLU A 246 15.41 10.14 3.47
C GLU A 246 14.56 10.54 4.68
N ASN A 247 14.78 9.86 5.81
CA ASN A 247 14.04 10.02 7.07
C ASN A 247 12.53 9.83 6.90
N THR A 248 12.14 8.99 5.94
CA THR A 248 10.76 8.63 5.64
C THR A 248 10.71 7.15 5.27
N ALA A 249 9.66 6.45 5.70
CA ALA A 249 9.36 5.08 5.35
C ALA A 249 7.90 4.90 4.99
N ILE A 250 7.60 3.75 4.41
CA ILE A 250 6.25 3.19 4.43
C ILE A 250 6.21 2.00 5.37
N LEU A 251 5.14 1.89 6.15
CA LEU A 251 4.79 0.71 6.91
C LEU A 251 3.70 -0.05 6.16
N VAL A 252 4.02 -1.23 5.65
CA VAL A 252 3.10 -2.07 4.89
C VAL A 252 2.52 -3.16 5.77
N GLN A 253 1.21 -3.30 5.75
CA GLN A 253 0.49 -4.44 6.32
C GLN A 253 -0.67 -4.85 5.43
N GLY A 254 -0.76 -6.13 5.07
CA GLY A 254 -1.73 -6.56 4.07
C GLY A 254 -1.52 -5.83 2.75
N ASN A 255 -2.59 -5.23 2.22
CA ASN A 255 -2.58 -4.48 0.96
C ASN A 255 -2.60 -2.96 1.17
N GLU A 256 -2.26 -2.48 2.35
CA GLU A 256 -2.19 -1.06 2.65
C GLU A 256 -0.79 -0.70 3.15
N PHE A 257 -0.36 0.53 2.87
CA PHE A 257 0.73 1.12 3.62
C PHE A 257 0.38 2.50 4.14
N GLU A 258 1.04 2.90 5.22
CA GLU A 258 1.06 4.24 5.78
C GLU A 258 2.46 4.85 5.68
N VAL A 259 2.53 6.14 5.35
CA VAL A 259 3.80 6.89 5.38
C VAL A 259 4.14 7.28 6.81
N ILE A 260 5.38 7.06 7.22
CA ILE A 260 5.90 7.43 8.55
C ILE A 260 7.21 8.22 8.37
N GLY A 261 7.41 9.28 9.15
CA GLY A 261 8.63 10.10 9.12
C GLY A 261 8.42 11.54 8.64
N ASN A 262 9.49 12.18 8.19
CA ASN A 262 9.55 13.65 8.16
C ASN A 262 9.34 14.28 6.77
N LYS A 263 9.45 13.50 5.70
CA LYS A 263 9.39 14.01 4.32
C LYS A 263 8.29 13.30 3.52
N TYR A 264 8.61 12.81 2.32
CA TYR A 264 7.63 12.42 1.32
C TYR A 264 7.90 11.03 0.74
N VAL A 265 6.82 10.40 0.30
CA VAL A 265 6.82 9.20 -0.53
C VAL A 265 6.17 9.54 -1.87
N ALA A 266 6.91 9.43 -2.96
CA ALA A 266 6.42 9.67 -4.30
C ALA A 266 5.76 8.40 -4.88
N ILE A 267 4.56 8.56 -5.46
CA ILE A 267 3.77 7.48 -6.05
C ILE A 267 3.70 7.61 -7.55
N TYR A 268 4.02 6.52 -8.25
CA TYR A 268 4.02 6.40 -9.70
C TYR A 268 3.09 5.24 -10.09
N ASP A 269 1.79 5.54 -10.19
CA ASP A 269 0.73 4.55 -10.40
C ASP A 269 -0.12 4.80 -11.67
N GLY A 270 0.29 5.76 -12.50
CA GLY A 270 -0.43 6.20 -13.70
C GLY A 270 -1.63 7.10 -13.44
N THR A 271 -1.80 7.58 -12.21
CA THR A 271 -2.84 8.54 -11.79
C THR A 271 -2.19 9.80 -11.19
N PHE A 272 -3.00 10.80 -10.87
CA PHE A 272 -2.55 11.95 -10.10
C PHE A 272 -3.56 12.25 -8.99
N TRP A 273 -3.10 12.26 -7.74
CA TRP A 273 -3.90 12.69 -6.61
C TRP A 273 -3.49 14.09 -6.16
N SER A 274 -4.48 14.97 -6.02
CA SER A 274 -4.29 16.31 -5.43
C SER A 274 -4.85 16.34 -4.03
N ASN A 275 -4.00 16.60 -3.03
CA ASN A 275 -4.46 16.79 -1.66
C ASN A 275 -5.40 18.00 -1.51
N TYR A 276 -5.19 19.06 -2.31
CA TYR A 276 -5.99 20.28 -2.22
C TYR A 276 -7.45 20.04 -2.61
N PHE A 277 -7.68 19.30 -3.70
CA PHE A 277 -9.04 18.94 -4.15
C PHE A 277 -9.53 17.64 -3.53
N ASN A 278 -8.64 16.88 -2.89
CA ASN A 278 -8.85 15.50 -2.50
C ASN A 278 -9.43 14.66 -3.66
N GLU A 279 -8.97 14.85 -4.89
CA GLU A 279 -9.50 14.16 -6.07
C GLU A 279 -8.41 13.32 -6.73
N ILE A 280 -8.79 12.19 -7.32
CA ILE A 280 -7.91 11.35 -8.13
C ILE A 280 -8.25 11.63 -9.59
N ASP A 281 -7.30 12.21 -10.31
CA ASP A 281 -7.37 12.32 -11.76
C ASP A 281 -6.90 11.00 -12.38
N THR A 282 -7.81 10.34 -13.09
CA THR A 282 -7.56 9.03 -13.70
C THR A 282 -7.37 9.18 -15.21
N LEU A 283 -6.13 8.93 -15.64
CA LEU A 283 -5.72 8.42 -16.95
C LEU A 283 -5.40 9.40 -18.09
N GLU A 284 -5.95 10.61 -18.20
CA GLU A 284 -5.57 11.51 -19.31
C GLU A 284 -4.62 12.65 -18.90
N THR A 285 -4.74 13.22 -17.70
CA THR A 285 -3.81 14.26 -17.23
C THR A 285 -2.69 13.73 -16.31
N GLY A 286 -2.82 12.52 -15.77
CA GLY A 286 -1.86 11.91 -14.84
C GLY A 286 -0.63 11.29 -15.49
N LYS A 287 -0.57 11.25 -16.83
CA LYS A 287 0.57 10.68 -17.56
C LYS A 287 1.85 11.44 -17.25
N ASP A 288 2.93 10.70 -16.98
CA ASP A 288 4.24 11.22 -16.61
C ASP A 288 4.22 12.15 -15.37
N LYS A 289 3.20 11.99 -14.51
CA LYS A 289 3.12 12.65 -13.21
C LYS A 289 3.32 11.63 -12.10
N PHE A 290 3.91 12.12 -11.02
CA PHE A 290 3.87 11.48 -9.72
C PHE A 290 3.20 12.46 -8.75
N TYR A 291 2.70 11.93 -7.66
CA TYR A 291 2.25 12.73 -6.52
C TYR A 291 2.94 12.23 -5.26
N VAL A 292 2.87 13.00 -4.19
CA VAL A 292 3.54 12.67 -2.94
C VAL A 292 2.52 12.40 -1.85
N LEU A 293 2.88 11.45 -0.99
CA LEU A 293 2.24 11.19 0.29
C LEU A 293 3.16 11.67 1.41
N LYS A 294 2.59 12.17 2.49
CA LYS A 294 3.29 12.62 3.71
C LYS A 294 2.91 11.76 4.91
N ASN A 295 3.58 11.97 6.04
CA ASN A 295 3.33 11.25 7.29
C ASN A 295 1.84 11.12 7.63
N GLY A 296 1.40 9.91 7.96
CA GLY A 296 0.03 9.52 8.26
C GLY A 296 -0.86 9.25 7.04
N GLU A 297 -0.43 9.60 5.83
CA GLU A 297 -1.20 9.30 4.63
C GLU A 297 -1.03 7.85 4.19
N LYS A 298 -2.12 7.29 3.67
CA LYS A 298 -2.26 5.86 3.39
C LYS A 298 -2.47 5.59 1.91
N TYR A 299 -2.09 4.40 1.49
CA TYR A 299 -2.24 3.96 0.11
C TYR A 299 -2.61 2.49 0.05
N ASN A 300 -3.62 2.18 -0.77
CA ASN A 300 -4.04 0.83 -1.04
C ASN A 300 -3.24 0.27 -2.23
N LEU A 301 -2.37 -0.70 -1.95
CA LEU A 301 -1.51 -1.36 -2.94
C LEU A 301 -2.32 -2.11 -4.00
N LYS A 302 -3.39 -2.79 -3.59
CA LYS A 302 -4.19 -3.63 -4.49
C LYS A 302 -4.97 -2.77 -5.48
N GLU A 303 -5.70 -1.81 -4.94
CA GLU A 303 -6.51 -0.86 -5.74
C GLU A 303 -5.65 0.19 -6.45
N ARG A 304 -4.36 0.31 -6.07
CA ARG A 304 -3.41 1.32 -6.52
C ARG A 304 -3.99 2.73 -6.51
N ARG A 305 -4.34 3.18 -5.31
CA ARG A 305 -4.90 4.51 -5.02
C ARG A 305 -4.60 4.94 -3.59
N VAL A 306 -4.56 6.25 -3.36
CA VAL A 306 -4.55 6.83 -2.01
C VAL A 306 -5.76 6.32 -1.24
N GLN A 307 -5.52 5.84 -0.02
CA GLN A 307 -6.56 5.35 0.85
C GLN A 307 -7.13 6.52 1.66
N ARG A 308 -8.41 6.82 1.42
CA ARG A 308 -9.19 7.87 2.07
C ARG A 308 -10.51 7.28 2.54
N ASN A 309 -11.10 7.83 3.60
CA ASN A 309 -12.36 7.30 4.12
C ASN A 309 -13.49 7.32 3.09
N LYS A 310 -13.60 8.38 2.28
CA LYS A 310 -14.55 8.46 1.15
C LYS A 310 -14.46 7.34 0.12
N PHE A 311 -13.37 6.57 0.11
CA PHE A 311 -13.16 5.44 -0.80
C PHE A 311 -13.49 4.09 -0.18
N LEU A 312 -13.81 4.06 1.11
CA LEU A 312 -14.28 2.87 1.83
C LEU A 312 -15.74 2.58 1.46
N LYS A 313 -16.11 1.30 1.52
CA LYS A 313 -17.50 0.87 1.36
C LYS A 313 -18.10 0.65 2.75
N PRO A 314 -19.13 1.42 3.13
CA PRO A 314 -19.87 1.18 4.36
C PRO A 314 -20.48 -0.22 4.42
N ILE A 315 -20.58 -0.78 5.62
CA ILE A 315 -21.45 -1.92 5.90
C ILE A 315 -22.84 -1.39 6.26
N GLU A 316 -23.88 -1.99 5.69
CA GLU A 316 -25.25 -1.67 6.07
C GLU A 316 -25.58 -2.26 7.45
N ILE A 317 -26.14 -1.43 8.33
CA ILE A 317 -26.65 -1.85 9.64
C ILE A 317 -28.12 -1.42 9.79
N SER A 318 -28.93 -2.31 10.37
CA SER A 318 -30.35 -2.04 10.57
C SER A 318 -30.59 -0.83 11.49
N LEU A 319 -31.73 -0.14 11.33
CA LEU A 319 -32.13 0.95 12.22
C LEU A 319 -32.17 0.53 13.70
N LYS A 320 -32.56 -0.72 13.98
CA LYS A 320 -32.51 -1.27 15.35
C LYS A 320 -31.08 -1.25 15.90
N LYS A 321 -30.11 -1.64 15.07
CA LYS A 321 -28.70 -1.63 15.44
C LYS A 321 -28.15 -0.22 15.58
N GLN A 322 -28.51 0.70 14.67
CA GLN A 322 -28.11 2.11 14.75
C GLN A 322 -28.56 2.77 16.07
N ARG A 323 -29.78 2.46 16.53
CA ARG A 323 -30.33 2.99 17.78
C ARG A 323 -29.53 2.62 19.03
N GLU A 324 -28.75 1.53 19.00
CA GLU A 324 -27.88 1.16 20.13
C GLU A 324 -26.77 2.18 20.39
N TYR A 325 -26.42 3.00 19.40
CA TYR A 325 -25.32 3.97 19.48
C TYR A 325 -25.81 5.40 19.72
N VAL A 326 -27.12 5.66 19.61
CA VAL A 326 -27.71 6.99 19.80
C VAL A 326 -27.59 7.39 21.25
N GLY A 327 -27.11 8.60 21.50
CA GLY A 327 -26.94 9.11 22.86
C GLY A 327 -26.00 10.29 22.96
N ASN A 328 -25.80 10.74 24.20
CA ASN A 328 -24.88 11.83 24.53
C ASN A 328 -23.60 11.27 25.16
N TYR A 329 -22.45 11.77 24.71
CA TYR A 329 -21.14 11.24 25.07
C TYR A 329 -20.21 12.36 25.56
N LEU A 330 -19.96 12.41 26.88
CA LEU A 330 -19.14 13.43 27.50
C LEU A 330 -17.65 13.15 27.32
N PHE A 331 -16.89 14.18 26.93
CA PHE A 331 -15.44 14.07 26.85
C PHE A 331 -14.87 13.87 28.25
N GLU A 332 -14.11 12.79 28.47
CA GLU A 332 -13.66 12.41 29.83
C GLU A 332 -12.88 13.55 30.55
N LYS A 333 -12.22 14.43 29.80
CA LYS A 333 -11.40 15.54 30.33
C LYS A 333 -12.13 16.89 30.34
N SER A 334 -13.45 16.93 30.15
CA SER A 334 -14.22 18.17 30.12
C SER A 334 -15.64 18.00 30.65
N LYS A 335 -16.17 19.05 31.29
CA LYS A 335 -17.58 19.14 31.70
C LYS A 335 -18.47 19.88 30.70
N VAL A 336 -17.86 20.45 29.65
CA VAL A 336 -18.54 21.36 28.71
C VAL A 336 -18.31 20.97 27.26
N PHE A 337 -17.73 19.80 27.01
CA PHE A 337 -17.52 19.28 25.67
C PHE A 337 -18.03 17.85 25.63
N TRP A 338 -19.06 17.64 24.84
CA TRP A 338 -19.63 16.33 24.58
C TRP A 338 -19.92 16.19 23.08
N ASN A 339 -20.29 14.99 22.68
CA ASN A 339 -20.82 14.75 21.34
C ASN A 339 -22.16 14.06 21.43
N ASN A 340 -23.02 14.31 20.45
CA ASN A 340 -24.25 13.56 20.26
C ASN A 340 -24.04 12.59 19.12
N ILE A 341 -24.56 11.38 19.26
CA ILE A 341 -24.82 10.47 18.16
C ILE A 341 -26.32 10.46 17.94
N ILE A 342 -26.75 10.87 16.75
CA ILE A 342 -28.16 11.02 16.38
C ILE A 342 -28.45 10.24 15.10
N ILE A 343 -29.73 10.02 14.80
CA ILE A 343 -30.17 9.47 13.51
C ILE A 343 -31.05 10.51 12.83
N GLU A 344 -30.70 10.89 11.61
CA GLU A 344 -31.49 11.77 10.75
C GLU A 344 -31.60 11.14 9.37
N ASN A 345 -32.83 10.99 8.85
CA ASN A 345 -33.11 10.36 7.55
C ASN A 345 -32.41 8.98 7.40
N ASP A 346 -32.60 8.11 8.39
CA ASP A 346 -32.03 6.76 8.48
C ASP A 346 -30.48 6.69 8.44
N THR A 347 -29.82 7.83 8.62
CA THR A 347 -28.37 7.97 8.64
C THR A 347 -27.91 8.36 10.04
N MET A 348 -26.95 7.61 10.59
CA MET A 348 -26.29 8.01 11.83
C MET A 348 -25.43 9.24 11.60
N LYS A 349 -25.47 10.18 12.53
CA LYS A 349 -24.66 11.39 12.49
C LYS A 349 -23.97 11.66 13.82
N TYR A 350 -22.78 12.23 13.71
CA TYR A 350 -21.95 12.71 14.81
C TYR A 350 -22.06 14.23 14.91
N GLN A 351 -22.33 14.73 16.12
CA GLN A 351 -22.48 16.16 16.38
C GLN A 351 -21.60 16.60 17.55
N VAL A 352 -20.77 17.62 17.33
CA VAL A 352 -19.95 18.22 18.39
C VAL A 352 -20.74 19.28 19.15
N VAL A 353 -20.70 19.23 20.47
CA VAL A 353 -21.29 20.26 21.33
C VAL A 353 -20.27 20.79 22.34
N ARG A 354 -20.09 22.12 22.37
CA ARG A 354 -19.19 22.80 23.30
C ARG A 354 -19.92 23.95 23.99
N ARG A 355 -20.15 23.83 25.29
CA ARG A 355 -20.95 24.76 26.10
C ARG A 355 -22.33 24.95 25.45
N ASN A 356 -22.55 26.12 24.83
CA ASN A 356 -23.82 26.50 24.20
C ASN A 356 -23.73 26.47 22.67
N ILE A 357 -22.61 26.01 22.11
CA ILE A 357 -22.39 25.92 20.66
C ILE A 357 -22.59 24.46 20.25
N THR A 358 -23.57 24.25 19.37
CA THR A 358 -23.85 22.96 18.76
C THR A 358 -23.47 23.06 17.29
N ASN A 359 -22.58 22.20 16.83
CA ASN A 359 -22.15 22.18 15.43
C ASN A 359 -23.18 21.44 14.56
N GLU A 360 -23.10 21.66 13.24
CA GLU A 360 -23.84 20.84 12.28
C GLU A 360 -23.42 19.36 12.38
N PRO A 361 -24.38 18.42 12.37
CA PRO A 361 -24.08 17.00 12.49
C PRO A 361 -23.54 16.45 11.15
N ILE A 362 -22.47 15.65 11.22
CA ILE A 362 -21.84 15.01 10.05
C ILE A 362 -22.24 13.54 9.96
N PRO A 363 -22.47 12.99 8.76
CA PRO A 363 -22.81 11.57 8.61
C PRO A 363 -21.64 10.67 8.99
N ILE A 364 -21.96 9.57 9.67
CA ILE A 364 -21.01 8.50 9.99
C ILE A 364 -21.56 7.16 9.51
N PHE A 365 -20.66 6.30 9.07
CA PHE A 365 -20.96 5.05 8.40
C PHE A 365 -20.29 3.89 9.12
N ALA A 366 -20.96 2.75 9.21
CA ALA A 366 -20.37 1.57 9.83
C ALA A 366 -19.27 0.99 8.92
N TYR A 367 -18.09 0.74 9.48
CA TYR A 367 -17.00 0.03 8.81
C TYR A 367 -16.95 -1.45 9.22
N SER A 368 -17.16 -1.71 10.50
CA SER A 368 -17.26 -3.06 11.09
C SER A 368 -18.09 -2.98 12.37
N ASN A 369 -18.23 -4.08 13.10
CA ASN A 369 -18.98 -4.04 14.36
C ASN A 369 -18.34 -3.03 15.34
N ASP A 370 -19.15 -2.10 15.83
CA ASP A 370 -18.74 -1.05 16.78
C ASP A 370 -17.65 -0.08 16.27
N VAL A 371 -17.35 -0.09 14.96
CA VAL A 371 -16.44 0.86 14.34
C VAL A 371 -17.13 1.62 13.23
N PHE A 372 -17.12 2.94 13.36
CA PHE A 372 -17.70 3.87 12.40
C PHE A 372 -16.66 4.86 11.89
N PHE A 373 -16.95 5.46 10.76
CA PHE A 373 -16.10 6.46 10.15
C PHE A 373 -16.93 7.52 9.44
N ASP A 374 -16.38 8.72 9.31
CA ASP A 374 -16.93 9.73 8.41
C ASP A 374 -16.15 9.75 7.09
N ILE A 375 -16.82 10.07 5.99
CA ILE A 375 -16.22 10.01 4.64
C ILE A 375 -15.29 11.20 4.33
N ASP A 376 -15.55 12.37 4.89
CA ASP A 376 -14.99 13.65 4.42
C ASP A 376 -13.89 14.20 5.36
N ALA A 377 -14.06 14.03 6.66
CA ALA A 377 -13.17 14.50 7.73
C ALA A 377 -12.22 13.42 8.28
N GLU A 378 -12.27 12.21 7.72
CA GLU A 378 -11.41 11.06 8.04
C GLU A 378 -11.38 10.65 9.53
N LEU A 379 -12.47 10.94 10.24
CA LEU A 379 -12.65 10.58 11.64
C LEU A 379 -13.07 9.12 11.75
N TRP A 380 -12.56 8.47 12.80
CA TRP A 380 -12.97 7.12 13.19
C TRP A 380 -13.48 7.11 14.62
N PHE A 381 -14.50 6.28 14.83
CA PHE A 381 -15.24 6.16 16.08
C PHE A 381 -15.23 4.69 16.48
N HIS A 382 -14.56 4.37 17.57
CA HIS A 382 -14.48 3.02 18.11
C HIS A 382 -15.33 2.94 19.36
N PHE A 383 -16.53 2.37 19.23
CA PHE A 383 -17.46 2.24 20.34
C PHE A 383 -17.07 1.09 21.26
N HIS A 384 -17.35 1.30 22.54
CA HIS A 384 -17.07 0.35 23.62
C HIS A 384 -18.37 -0.14 24.22
N ARG A 385 -18.42 -1.43 24.52
CA ARG A 385 -19.52 -2.05 25.24
C ARG A 385 -19.09 -2.51 26.62
N ASP A 386 -20.01 -2.49 27.58
CA ASP A 386 -19.82 -3.13 28.88
C ASP A 386 -20.02 -4.66 28.80
N SER A 387 -19.95 -5.33 29.95
CA SER A 387 -20.15 -6.78 30.06
C SER A 387 -21.57 -7.25 29.71
N LEU A 388 -22.54 -6.34 29.68
CA LEU A 388 -23.93 -6.61 29.30
C LEU A 388 -24.19 -6.30 27.82
N GLY A 389 -23.17 -5.80 27.10
CA GLY A 389 -23.26 -5.46 25.69
C GLY A 389 -23.83 -4.07 25.42
N VAL A 390 -23.99 -3.22 26.44
CA VAL A 390 -24.50 -1.85 26.31
C VAL A 390 -23.38 -0.90 25.91
N ILE A 391 -23.65 0.04 25.01
CA ILE A 391 -22.67 1.05 24.60
C ILE A 391 -22.42 2.02 25.74
N VAL A 392 -21.16 2.09 26.21
CA VAL A 392 -20.76 2.95 27.34
C VAL A 392 -19.88 4.12 26.92
N GLY A 393 -19.50 4.19 25.64
CA GLY A 393 -18.63 5.25 25.16
C GLY A 393 -18.02 4.93 23.80
N PHE A 394 -17.17 5.83 23.34
CA PHE A 394 -16.32 5.60 22.18
C PHE A 394 -15.00 6.38 22.26
N ASP A 395 -13.99 5.88 21.54
CA ASP A 395 -12.78 6.64 21.25
C ASP A 395 -12.86 7.24 19.85
N LYS A 396 -12.55 8.53 19.74
CA LYS A 396 -12.21 9.16 18.48
C LYS A 396 -10.71 9.08 18.27
N LYS A 397 -10.28 8.28 17.29
CA LYS A 397 -8.87 7.99 17.00
C LYS A 397 -8.62 7.76 15.50
N THR A 398 -7.37 7.55 15.10
CA THR A 398 -7.04 7.01 13.77
C THR A 398 -7.39 5.52 13.75
N HIS A 399 -7.92 5.01 12.64
CA HIS A 399 -8.44 3.63 12.60
C HIS A 399 -7.40 2.58 13.03
N GLN A 400 -6.18 2.71 12.51
CA GLN A 400 -4.97 1.95 12.85
C GLN A 400 -3.71 2.66 12.33
N PHE A 401 -2.60 2.36 13.00
CA PHE A 401 -1.24 2.89 12.90
C PHE A 401 -1.02 4.23 13.58
N ILE A 402 -0.23 4.15 14.66
CA ILE A 402 0.16 5.20 15.58
C ILE A 402 -1.03 5.64 16.47
N ASP A 403 -0.89 5.38 17.77
CA ASP A 403 -1.74 5.96 18.82
C ASP A 403 -1.69 7.49 18.71
N GLY A 404 -2.58 8.04 17.90
CA GLY A 404 -2.86 9.46 17.88
C GLY A 404 -3.43 9.91 19.23
N LYS A 405 -3.60 11.22 19.41
CA LYS A 405 -4.30 11.75 20.60
C LYS A 405 -5.74 11.23 20.62
N ASN A 406 -5.96 10.12 21.31
CA ASN A 406 -7.26 9.50 21.49
C ASN A 406 -8.13 10.44 22.33
N LEU A 407 -9.31 10.78 21.83
CA LEU A 407 -10.33 11.47 22.61
C LEU A 407 -11.37 10.44 23.02
N ARG A 408 -11.43 10.16 24.32
CA ARG A 408 -12.39 9.22 24.89
C ARG A 408 -13.63 9.95 25.37
N PHE A 409 -14.79 9.44 24.98
CA PHE A 409 -16.08 9.98 25.38
C PHE A 409 -16.91 8.87 26.03
N ASN A 410 -17.49 9.16 27.19
CA ASN A 410 -18.31 8.22 27.96
C ASN A 410 -19.79 8.56 27.79
N SER A 411 -20.64 7.55 27.66
CA SER A 411 -22.09 7.73 27.65
C SER A 411 -22.55 8.47 28.90
N THR A 412 -23.47 9.42 28.74
CA THR A 412 -24.13 10.11 29.86
C THR A 412 -25.55 9.64 30.08
N ASP A 413 -26.05 8.76 29.22
CA ASP A 413 -27.38 8.19 29.36
C ASP A 413 -27.26 7.01 30.35
N GLU A 414 -27.81 7.18 31.55
CA GLU A 414 -27.91 6.15 32.61
C GLU A 414 -28.91 5.05 32.28
#